data_AF-A0A7Z7PZC7-F1
#
_entry.id   AF-A0A7Z7PZC7-F1
#
_cell.length_a   1.000
_cell.length_b   1.000
_cell.length_c   1.000
_cell.angle_alpha   90.00
_cell.angle_beta   90.00
_cell.angle_gamma   90.00
#
_symmetry.space_group_name_H-M   'P 1'
#
loop_
_entity.id
_entity.type
_entity.pdbx_description
1 polymer ?
#
loop_
_entity_poly.entity_id
_entity_poly.type
_entity_poly.pdbx_seq_one_letter_code
_entity_poly.pdbx_strand_id
1 'polypeptide(L)'
;MSHKKKSPEFYEYYPKLFHDYFPDIDKVTIDLLSKAGFYFYQSILQLDAVIDNQENHRIFNVLDLQENAIKILSTIYEDGNNFWNLWETRKREFRKAISLEKNLWNNPSEENYNKVADMKSAFGKVAIDSLFIFSENSNNSEIYNLLLESHKYFSIGFQLYDDIIDFTEDFNKKQFNWAVYELSKTLDFSKYKYDVNILNKLFYIDGTSVILFEKSIYYLEKAKKVIEKLPPDSLWLDTICDFEKTILQTKDSVNGYVKTIEEKANTKRKLIQEDYFFDFNKVTIDFFFKGLQFIKSDFLQNYVDLKHFMYLGGMEGFENEIDIHSSDTFQRALLNDCLLEIAHSFNLNLQVFIEKENQYIEGRQNKDNIGAWSYFPTVQEIAADIDDLGQIMQQFIKTGNGKLVDKYCIKAISIAVSERTQPSGGIETWILPKVNLTEKQKKQDLFNSTKWGVRLQTKLDIL
;
A
#
# COMPACT_ATOMS: atom_id res chain seq x y z
N MET A 1 5.08 -0.30 7.57
CA MET A 1 5.39 -1.15 6.41
C MET A 1 6.90 -1.29 6.33
N SER A 2 7.43 -2.47 6.68
CA SER A 2 8.86 -2.78 6.63
C SER A 2 8.98 -4.20 6.08
N HIS A 3 8.81 -4.30 4.76
CA HIS A 3 9.40 -5.38 4.00
C HIS A 3 10.39 -4.69 3.07
N LYS A 4 11.68 -4.94 3.26
CA LYS A 4 12.73 -4.59 2.30
C LYS A 4 12.23 -5.00 0.93
N LYS A 5 11.85 -4.04 0.08
CA LYS A 5 11.42 -4.36 -1.28
C LYS A 5 12.58 -5.10 -1.94
N LYS A 6 12.32 -6.31 -2.44
CA LYS A 6 13.20 -6.90 -3.44
C LYS A 6 13.35 -5.86 -4.56
N SER A 7 14.56 -5.74 -5.10
CA SER A 7 14.77 -5.02 -6.36
C SER A 7 13.72 -5.45 -7.39
N PRO A 8 13.20 -4.52 -8.21
CA PRO A 8 12.25 -4.86 -9.27
C PRO A 8 12.74 -6.04 -10.12
N GLU A 9 11.86 -6.99 -10.41
CA GLU A 9 12.21 -8.23 -11.12
C GLU A 9 12.75 -7.96 -12.54
N PHE A 10 12.35 -6.84 -13.15
CA PHE A 10 12.81 -6.47 -14.49
C PHE A 10 14.33 -6.25 -14.59
N TYR A 11 15.05 -6.05 -13.48
CA TYR A 11 16.51 -5.96 -13.49
C TYR A 11 17.19 -7.31 -13.82
N GLU A 12 16.49 -8.44 -13.65
CA GLU A 12 17.00 -9.77 -14.03
C GLU A 12 17.11 -9.96 -15.55
N TYR A 13 16.34 -9.18 -16.32
CA TYR A 13 16.26 -9.28 -17.77
C TYR A 13 16.25 -7.91 -18.46
N TYR A 14 16.95 -6.92 -17.91
CA TYR A 14 16.87 -5.53 -18.37
C TYR A 14 17.07 -5.31 -19.89
N PRO A 15 18.03 -5.96 -20.56
CA PRO A 15 18.16 -5.87 -22.03
C PRO A 15 16.94 -6.40 -22.80
N LYS A 16 16.28 -7.43 -22.29
CA LYS A 16 15.08 -8.00 -22.91
C LYS A 16 13.93 -6.99 -23.01
N LEU A 17 13.88 -6.00 -22.11
CA LEU A 17 12.86 -4.94 -22.15
C LEU A 17 12.86 -4.19 -23.49
N PHE A 18 14.03 -4.06 -24.12
CA PHE A 18 14.22 -3.28 -25.33
C PHE A 18 14.32 -4.14 -26.60
N HIS A 19 14.19 -5.47 -26.49
CA HIS A 19 14.42 -6.41 -27.61
C HIS A 19 13.45 -6.19 -28.77
N ASP A 20 12.19 -5.84 -28.48
CA ASP A 20 11.16 -5.61 -29.51
C ASP A 20 11.51 -4.47 -30.49
N TYR A 21 12.44 -3.58 -30.10
CA TYR A 21 12.96 -2.50 -30.94
C TYR A 21 14.17 -2.89 -31.78
N PHE A 22 14.78 -4.05 -31.51
CA PHE A 22 15.94 -4.61 -32.21
C PHE A 22 15.67 -6.08 -32.60
N PRO A 23 14.66 -6.36 -33.46
CA PRO A 23 14.16 -7.71 -33.71
C PRO A 23 15.17 -8.64 -34.40
N ASP A 24 16.21 -8.07 -35.03
CA ASP A 24 17.26 -8.83 -35.72
C ASP A 24 18.21 -9.57 -34.76
N ILE A 25 18.15 -9.25 -33.46
CA ILE A 25 18.99 -9.88 -32.44
C ILE A 25 18.33 -11.18 -31.97
N ASP A 26 19.09 -12.28 -31.99
CA ASP A 26 18.59 -13.58 -31.58
C ASP A 26 18.41 -13.69 -30.05
N LYS A 27 17.52 -14.58 -29.63
CA LYS A 27 17.18 -14.76 -28.21
C LYS A 27 18.35 -15.22 -27.34
N VAL A 28 19.29 -16.01 -27.88
CA VAL A 28 20.44 -16.50 -27.11
C VAL A 28 21.34 -15.33 -26.74
N THR A 29 21.56 -14.41 -27.68
CA THR A 29 22.30 -13.17 -27.42
C THR A 29 21.61 -12.31 -26.37
N ILE A 30 20.28 -12.14 -26.44
CA ILE A 30 19.51 -11.39 -25.44
C ILE A 30 19.62 -12.00 -24.04
N ASP A 31 19.56 -13.34 -23.93
CA ASP A 31 19.69 -14.04 -22.65
C ASP A 31 21.09 -13.88 -22.05
N LEU A 32 22.13 -13.91 -22.88
CA LEU A 32 23.51 -13.64 -22.45
C LEU A 32 23.69 -12.20 -21.97
N LEU A 33 23.18 -11.22 -22.73
CA LEU A 33 23.19 -9.81 -22.32
C LEU A 33 22.44 -9.60 -21.00
N SER A 34 21.29 -10.25 -20.84
CA SER A 34 20.47 -10.17 -19.63
C SER A 34 21.22 -10.72 -18.42
N LYS A 35 21.87 -11.89 -18.58
CA LYS A 35 22.70 -12.48 -17.54
C LYS A 35 23.89 -11.59 -17.15
N ALA A 36 24.60 -11.03 -18.13
CA ALA A 36 25.72 -10.13 -17.89
C ALA A 36 25.27 -8.84 -17.18
N GLY A 37 24.18 -8.23 -17.66
CA GLY A 37 23.57 -7.05 -17.06
C GLY A 37 23.14 -7.29 -15.62
N PHE A 38 22.53 -8.45 -15.33
CA PHE A 38 22.12 -8.81 -13.98
C PHE A 38 23.31 -9.01 -13.04
N TYR A 39 24.38 -9.70 -13.46
CA TYR A 39 25.61 -9.80 -12.65
C TYR A 39 26.20 -8.43 -12.35
N PHE A 40 26.24 -7.55 -13.35
CA PHE A 40 26.76 -6.21 -13.15
C PHE A 40 25.88 -5.39 -12.21
N TYR A 41 24.55 -5.43 -12.36
CA TYR A 41 23.59 -4.81 -11.44
C TYR A 41 23.77 -5.28 -10.00
N GLN A 42 23.88 -6.60 -9.78
CA GLN A 42 24.15 -7.16 -8.46
C GLN A 42 25.47 -6.64 -7.89
N SER A 43 26.50 -6.48 -8.72
CA SER A 43 27.77 -5.91 -8.27
C SER A 43 27.63 -4.47 -7.77
N ILE A 44 26.75 -3.66 -8.39
CA ILE A 44 26.48 -2.28 -7.95
C ILE A 44 25.74 -2.28 -6.61
N LEU A 45 24.72 -3.12 -6.42
CA LEU A 45 24.03 -3.22 -5.12
C LEU A 45 24.97 -3.64 -3.98
N GLN A 46 25.88 -4.58 -4.26
CA GLN A 46 26.88 -5.02 -3.29
C GLN A 46 27.92 -3.92 -3.03
N LEU A 47 28.31 -3.16 -4.05
CA LEU A 47 29.22 -2.03 -3.91
C LEU A 47 28.61 -0.92 -3.06
N ASP A 48 27.32 -0.60 -3.24
CA ASP A 48 26.60 0.36 -2.41
C ASP A 48 26.59 -0.11 -0.94
N ALA A 49 26.35 -1.40 -0.67
CA ALA A 49 26.45 -1.93 0.69
C ALA A 49 27.88 -1.82 1.29
N VAL A 50 28.92 -1.95 0.46
CA VAL A 50 30.31 -1.71 0.91
C VAL A 50 30.52 -0.24 1.28
N ILE A 51 30.03 0.68 0.44
CA ILE A 51 30.24 2.12 0.61
C ILE A 51 29.40 2.68 1.77
N ASP A 52 28.11 2.37 1.79
CA ASP A 52 27.15 2.99 2.71
C ASP A 52 27.07 2.26 4.06
N ASN A 53 27.17 0.92 4.05
CA ASN A 53 27.01 0.10 5.26
C ASN A 53 28.35 -0.46 5.80
N GLN A 54 29.48 -0.10 5.17
CA GLN A 54 30.83 -0.56 5.55
C GLN A 54 30.99 -2.10 5.54
N GLU A 55 30.20 -2.80 4.72
CA GLU A 55 30.22 -4.27 4.61
C GLU A 55 31.40 -4.77 3.76
N ASN A 56 32.63 -4.45 4.17
CA ASN A 56 33.87 -4.65 3.39
C ASN A 56 34.06 -6.08 2.86
N HIS A 57 33.52 -7.10 3.52
CA HIS A 57 33.62 -8.49 3.09
C HIS A 57 32.95 -8.76 1.73
N ARG A 58 31.96 -7.93 1.33
CA ARG A 58 31.26 -8.05 0.04
C ARG A 58 32.12 -7.65 -1.16
N ILE A 59 33.28 -7.03 -0.95
CA ILE A 59 34.15 -6.58 -2.04
C ILE A 59 34.57 -7.72 -2.98
N PHE A 60 34.81 -8.92 -2.44
CA PHE A 60 35.17 -10.08 -3.25
C PHE A 60 34.00 -10.50 -4.16
N ASN A 61 32.77 -10.47 -3.65
CA ASN A 61 31.57 -10.74 -4.45
C ASN A 61 31.39 -9.68 -5.55
N VAL A 62 31.67 -8.39 -5.27
CA VAL A 62 31.64 -7.32 -6.28
C VAL A 62 32.61 -7.63 -7.41
N LEU A 63 33.84 -8.01 -7.08
CA LEU A 63 34.87 -8.36 -8.07
C LEU A 63 34.45 -9.58 -8.91
N ASP A 64 33.99 -10.66 -8.27
CA ASP A 64 33.54 -11.88 -8.95
C ASP A 64 32.37 -11.62 -9.90
N LEU A 65 31.40 -10.81 -9.46
CA LEU A 65 30.23 -10.46 -10.27
C LEU A 65 30.62 -9.62 -11.49
N GLN A 66 31.49 -8.62 -11.31
CA GLN A 66 31.98 -7.81 -12.43
C GLN A 66 32.81 -8.64 -13.40
N GLU A 67 33.70 -9.52 -12.90
CA GLU A 67 34.48 -10.41 -13.74
C GLU A 67 33.58 -11.33 -14.59
N ASN A 68 32.56 -11.92 -13.98
CA ASN A 68 31.61 -12.78 -14.71
C ASN A 68 30.79 -12.00 -15.75
N ALA A 69 30.36 -10.77 -15.43
CA ALA A 69 29.68 -9.91 -16.40
C ALA A 69 30.58 -9.61 -17.62
N ILE A 70 31.84 -9.22 -17.38
CA ILE A 70 32.81 -8.92 -18.44
C ILE A 70 33.13 -10.15 -19.27
N LYS A 71 33.34 -11.32 -18.65
CA LYS A 71 33.57 -12.58 -19.38
C LYS A 71 32.47 -12.89 -20.38
N ILE A 72 31.20 -12.70 -19.98
CA ILE A 72 30.06 -12.90 -20.89
C ILE A 72 30.09 -11.84 -22.00
N LEU A 73 30.24 -10.57 -21.66
CA LEU A 73 30.25 -9.47 -22.64
C LEU A 73 31.38 -9.63 -23.68
N SER A 74 32.56 -10.12 -23.28
CA SER A 74 33.68 -10.39 -24.19
C SER A 74 33.44 -11.56 -25.14
N THR A 75 32.42 -12.40 -24.92
CA THR A 75 31.98 -13.39 -25.92
C THR A 75 31.11 -12.78 -27.02
N ILE A 76 30.57 -11.59 -26.79
CA ILE A 76 29.65 -10.87 -27.69
C ILE A 76 30.39 -9.73 -28.40
N TYR A 77 31.22 -8.99 -27.67
CA TYR A 77 31.93 -7.81 -28.19
C TYR A 77 33.44 -8.03 -28.16
N GLU A 78 34.06 -8.02 -29.34
CA GLU A 78 35.51 -8.10 -29.50
C GLU A 78 36.24 -6.88 -28.92
N ASP A 79 37.55 -7.02 -28.70
CA ASP A 79 38.40 -5.90 -28.32
C ASP A 79 38.40 -4.81 -29.40
N GLY A 80 38.34 -3.55 -29.00
CA GLY A 80 38.19 -2.40 -29.91
C GLY A 80 36.77 -2.16 -30.45
N ASN A 81 35.78 -3.00 -30.12
CA ASN A 81 34.38 -2.73 -30.43
C ASN A 81 33.90 -1.44 -29.73
N ASN A 82 33.11 -0.61 -30.42
CA ASN A 82 32.63 0.68 -29.90
C ASN A 82 31.73 0.56 -28.65
N PHE A 83 31.17 -0.64 -28.38
CA PHE A 83 30.50 -0.95 -27.13
C PHE A 83 31.36 -0.57 -25.91
N TRP A 84 32.66 -0.88 -25.91
CA TRP A 84 33.55 -0.58 -24.79
C TRP A 84 33.74 0.92 -24.56
N ASN A 85 33.66 1.74 -25.62
CA ASN A 85 33.70 3.20 -25.50
C ASN A 85 32.43 3.75 -24.82
N LEU A 86 31.26 3.19 -25.16
CA LEU A 86 30.00 3.53 -24.51
C LEU A 86 30.00 3.06 -23.06
N TRP A 87 30.47 1.85 -22.77
CA TRP A 87 30.64 1.31 -21.42
C TRP A 87 31.48 2.25 -20.52
N GLU A 88 32.65 2.70 -20.99
CA GLU A 88 33.47 3.66 -20.25
C GLU A 88 32.76 5.01 -20.06
N THR A 89 31.97 5.43 -21.05
CA THR A 89 31.17 6.65 -20.95
C THR A 89 30.11 6.53 -19.86
N ARG A 90 29.34 5.42 -19.82
CA ARG A 90 28.33 5.16 -18.78
C ARG A 90 28.94 5.05 -17.39
N LYS A 91 30.11 4.43 -17.25
CA LYS A 91 30.86 4.42 -15.97
C LYS A 91 31.24 5.83 -15.50
N ARG A 92 31.69 6.70 -16.41
CA ARG A 92 32.00 8.11 -16.08
C ARG A 92 30.75 8.88 -15.68
N GLU A 93 29.62 8.64 -16.38
CA GLU A 93 28.33 9.24 -16.02
C GLU A 93 27.91 8.85 -14.60
N PHE A 94 27.91 7.56 -14.29
CA PHE A 94 27.56 7.05 -12.95
C PHE A 94 28.44 7.67 -11.85
N ARG A 95 29.77 7.66 -12.01
CA ARG A 95 30.71 8.26 -11.04
C ARG A 95 30.45 9.75 -10.84
N LYS A 96 30.14 10.47 -11.93
CA LYS A 96 29.82 11.89 -11.86
C LYS A 96 28.47 12.13 -11.16
N ALA A 97 27.51 11.22 -11.27
CA ALA A 97 26.25 11.28 -10.53
C ALA A 97 26.49 11.31 -9.02
N ILE A 98 27.31 10.39 -8.50
CA ILE A 98 27.68 10.31 -7.07
C ILE A 98 28.28 11.65 -6.58
N SER A 99 29.14 12.27 -7.39
CA SER A 99 29.72 13.57 -7.04
C SER A 99 28.71 14.72 -7.09
N LEU A 100 27.77 14.70 -8.03
CA LEU A 100 26.76 15.75 -8.19
C LEU A 100 25.67 15.67 -7.13
N GLU A 101 25.28 14.46 -6.72
CA GLU A 101 24.29 14.21 -5.68
C GLU A 101 24.67 14.89 -4.35
N LYS A 102 25.95 14.80 -3.96
CA LYS A 102 26.48 15.48 -2.77
C LYS A 102 26.31 17.00 -2.81
N ASN A 103 26.22 17.59 -4.00
CA ASN A 103 26.06 19.03 -4.19
C ASN A 103 24.58 19.46 -4.24
N LEU A 104 23.62 18.53 -4.32
CA LEU A 104 22.20 18.86 -4.41
C LEU A 104 21.69 19.61 -3.18
N TRP A 105 22.21 19.33 -1.98
CA TRP A 105 21.89 20.10 -0.77
C TRP A 105 22.25 21.60 -0.89
N ASN A 106 23.32 21.93 -1.63
CA ASN A 106 23.81 23.29 -1.76
C ASN A 106 23.20 24.05 -2.94
N ASN A 107 22.76 23.32 -3.98
CA ASN A 107 22.16 23.90 -5.17
C ASN A 107 21.00 23.04 -5.69
N PRO A 108 19.91 22.93 -4.91
CA PRO A 108 18.78 22.10 -5.29
C PRO A 108 18.03 22.77 -6.44
N SER A 109 18.03 22.12 -7.60
CA SER A 109 17.20 22.48 -8.74
C SER A 109 16.68 21.23 -9.41
N GLU A 110 15.50 21.32 -10.01
CA GLU A 110 14.92 20.19 -10.74
C GLU A 110 15.82 19.75 -11.90
N GLU A 111 16.49 20.70 -12.57
CA GLU A 111 17.45 20.38 -13.62
C GLU A 111 18.63 19.55 -13.10
N ASN A 112 19.22 19.95 -11.97
CA ASN A 112 20.32 19.22 -11.35
C ASN A 112 19.88 17.84 -10.86
N TYR A 113 18.71 17.76 -10.23
CA TYR A 113 18.14 16.51 -9.76
C TYR A 113 17.86 15.54 -10.91
N ASN A 114 17.18 16.00 -11.95
CA ASN A 114 16.88 15.18 -13.13
C ASN A 114 18.15 14.65 -13.81
N LYS A 115 19.20 15.48 -13.84
CA LYS A 115 20.51 15.08 -14.35
C LYS A 115 21.16 14.00 -13.48
N VAL A 116 21.07 14.13 -12.16
CA VAL A 116 21.58 13.10 -11.23
C VAL A 116 20.82 11.79 -11.42
N ALA A 117 19.48 11.83 -11.43
CA ALA A 117 18.64 10.63 -11.63
C ALA A 117 18.98 9.89 -12.94
N ASP A 118 19.09 10.63 -14.05
CA ASP A 118 19.46 10.08 -15.36
C ASP A 118 20.90 9.49 -15.41
N MET A 119 21.82 10.07 -14.63
CA MET A 119 23.20 9.59 -14.58
C MET A 119 23.38 8.43 -13.60
N LYS A 120 22.58 8.34 -12.52
CA LYS A 120 22.56 7.18 -11.60
C LYS A 120 22.06 5.93 -12.33
N SER A 121 21.15 6.08 -13.28
CA SER A 121 20.65 4.98 -14.11
C SER A 121 21.51 4.69 -15.36
N ALA A 122 22.71 5.25 -15.47
CA ALA A 122 23.57 5.11 -16.66
C ALA A 122 23.86 3.64 -17.03
N PHE A 123 23.90 2.72 -16.08
CA PHE A 123 24.08 1.29 -16.38
C PHE A 123 22.85 0.63 -17.00
N GLY A 124 21.64 1.15 -16.77
CA GLY A 124 20.46 0.75 -17.53
C GLY A 124 20.60 1.12 -19.01
N LYS A 125 21.24 2.27 -19.31
CA LYS A 125 21.51 2.69 -20.70
C LYS A 125 22.48 1.75 -21.42
N VAL A 126 23.36 1.06 -20.70
CA VAL A 126 24.25 0.06 -21.31
C VAL A 126 23.46 -1.05 -21.99
N ALA A 127 22.29 -1.42 -21.48
CA ALA A 127 21.43 -2.39 -22.13
C ALA A 127 20.98 -1.90 -23.52
N ILE A 128 20.57 -0.63 -23.63
CA ILE A 128 20.20 0.01 -24.89
C ILE A 128 21.43 0.16 -25.80
N ASP A 129 22.57 0.60 -25.25
CA ASP A 129 23.84 0.71 -25.98
C ASP A 129 24.27 -0.64 -26.58
N SER A 130 24.11 -1.73 -25.83
CA SER A 130 24.47 -3.09 -26.25
C SER A 130 23.69 -3.51 -27.48
N LEU A 131 22.36 -3.37 -27.45
CA LEU A 131 21.48 -3.76 -28.54
C LEU A 131 21.69 -2.88 -29.77
N PHE A 132 21.88 -1.58 -29.57
CA PHE A 132 22.17 -0.64 -30.65
C PHE A 132 23.47 -0.99 -31.38
N ILE A 133 24.55 -1.29 -30.67
CA ILE A 133 25.84 -1.63 -31.28
C ILE A 133 25.79 -3.00 -31.97
N PHE A 134 25.01 -3.94 -31.43
CA PHE A 134 24.89 -5.28 -32.00
C PHE A 134 24.01 -5.31 -33.26
N SER A 135 23.05 -4.39 -33.39
CA SER A 135 22.13 -4.36 -34.51
C SER A 135 22.73 -3.63 -35.73
N GLU A 136 22.71 -4.29 -36.90
CA GLU A 136 23.39 -3.86 -38.13
C GLU A 136 22.65 -2.77 -38.96
N ASN A 137 21.54 -2.20 -38.46
CA ASN A 137 20.61 -1.38 -39.25
C ASN A 137 20.79 0.15 -39.03
N SER A 138 20.76 0.94 -40.11
CA SER A 138 20.93 2.40 -40.07
C SER A 138 19.76 3.18 -39.43
N ASN A 139 18.55 2.61 -39.39
CA ASN A 139 17.39 3.22 -38.69
C ASN A 139 17.52 3.14 -37.16
N ASN A 140 18.52 2.42 -36.65
CA ASN A 140 18.71 2.21 -35.21
C ASN A 140 19.08 3.49 -34.46
N SER A 141 19.60 4.54 -35.13
CA SER A 141 20.02 5.75 -34.42
C SER A 141 18.85 6.58 -33.89
N GLU A 142 17.72 6.64 -34.60
CA GLU A 142 16.52 7.34 -34.11
C GLU A 142 15.89 6.57 -32.95
N ILE A 143 15.72 5.25 -33.13
CA ILE A 143 15.21 4.34 -32.10
C ILE A 143 16.07 4.43 -30.83
N TYR A 144 17.39 4.34 -30.98
CA TYR A 144 18.35 4.46 -29.88
C TYR A 144 18.18 5.76 -29.10
N ASN A 145 18.07 6.91 -29.79
CA ASN A 145 17.90 8.20 -29.13
C ASN A 145 16.55 8.31 -28.39
N LEU A 146 15.47 7.82 -29.00
CA LEU A 146 14.15 7.78 -28.37
C LEU A 146 14.14 6.86 -27.13
N LEU A 147 14.79 5.70 -27.20
CA LEU A 147 14.90 4.78 -26.06
C LEU A 147 15.72 5.39 -24.92
N LEU A 148 16.84 6.06 -25.21
CA LEU A 148 17.61 6.77 -24.18
C LEU A 148 16.81 7.90 -23.53
N GLU A 149 16.04 8.65 -24.32
CA GLU A 149 15.20 9.73 -23.81
C GLU A 149 14.03 9.20 -22.97
N SER A 150 13.39 8.11 -23.41
CA SER A 150 12.36 7.40 -22.65
C SER A 150 12.92 6.86 -21.32
N HIS A 151 14.08 6.20 -21.37
CA HIS A 151 14.78 5.69 -20.19
C HIS A 151 15.15 6.81 -19.21
N LYS A 152 15.60 7.97 -19.70
CA LYS A 152 15.85 9.15 -18.88
C LYS A 152 14.61 9.57 -18.11
N TYR A 153 13.47 9.72 -18.80
CA TYR A 153 12.22 10.13 -18.15
C TYR A 153 11.71 9.06 -17.17
N PHE A 154 11.80 7.78 -17.54
CA PHE A 154 11.51 6.68 -16.61
C PHE A 154 12.38 6.75 -15.35
N SER A 155 13.68 6.96 -15.49
CA SER A 155 14.63 7.05 -14.37
C SER A 155 14.32 8.20 -13.42
N ILE A 156 13.88 9.34 -13.94
CA ILE A 156 13.47 10.49 -13.14
C ILE A 156 12.17 10.16 -12.38
N GLY A 157 11.17 9.59 -13.06
CA GLY A 157 9.93 9.16 -12.42
C GLY A 157 10.19 8.13 -11.32
N PHE A 158 11.04 7.14 -11.60
CA PHE A 158 11.47 6.11 -10.66
C PHE A 158 12.16 6.71 -9.42
N GLN A 159 13.15 7.59 -9.59
CA GLN A 159 13.85 8.20 -8.45
C GLN A 159 12.93 9.08 -7.60
N LEU A 160 11.97 9.80 -8.20
CA LEU A 160 10.98 10.56 -7.43
C LEU A 160 10.10 9.65 -6.57
N TYR A 161 9.69 8.50 -7.10
CA TYR A 161 8.94 7.52 -6.33
C TYR A 161 9.80 6.91 -5.20
N ASP A 162 11.05 6.57 -5.51
CA ASP A 162 12.04 6.07 -4.55
C ASP A 162 12.21 7.05 -3.37
N ASP A 163 12.43 8.33 -3.67
CA ASP A 163 12.58 9.38 -2.65
C ASP A 163 11.34 9.51 -1.74
N ILE A 164 10.13 9.24 -2.24
CA ILE A 164 8.89 9.24 -1.45
C ILE A 164 8.88 8.06 -0.46
N ILE A 165 9.24 6.87 -0.94
CA ILE A 165 9.20 5.64 -0.13
C ILE A 165 10.33 5.63 0.90
N ASP A 166 11.53 6.06 0.50
CA ASP A 166 12.74 6.01 1.31
C ASP A 166 12.96 7.28 2.14
N PHE A 167 11.95 8.17 2.21
CA PHE A 167 11.95 9.41 2.99
C PHE A 167 12.62 9.26 4.37
N THR A 168 12.23 8.23 5.13
CA THR A 168 12.75 8.01 6.48
C THR A 168 14.18 7.46 6.47
N GLU A 169 14.50 6.58 5.53
CA GLU A 169 15.83 5.98 5.41
C GLU A 169 16.87 7.03 5.03
N ASP A 170 16.60 7.78 3.96
CA ASP A 170 17.51 8.80 3.43
C ASP A 170 17.71 9.96 4.39
N PHE A 171 16.64 10.39 5.07
CA PHE A 171 16.72 11.44 6.10
C PHE A 171 17.68 11.03 7.22
N ASN A 172 17.58 9.79 7.70
CA ASN A 172 18.46 9.27 8.76
C ASN A 172 19.92 9.11 8.28
N LYS A 173 20.11 8.71 7.03
CA LYS A 173 21.45 8.62 6.39
C LYS A 173 22.03 9.97 5.98
N LYS A 174 21.25 11.06 6.08
CA LYS A 174 21.62 12.41 5.59
C LYS A 174 21.92 12.43 4.09
N GLN A 175 21.31 11.51 3.34
CA GLN A 175 21.36 11.50 1.89
C GLN A 175 20.40 12.57 1.37
N PHE A 176 20.74 13.19 0.24
CA PHE A 176 19.81 14.13 -0.39
C PHE A 176 18.60 13.35 -0.88
N ASN A 177 17.41 13.83 -0.52
CA ASN A 177 16.14 13.23 -0.91
C ASN A 177 15.19 14.36 -1.30
N TRP A 178 14.60 14.26 -2.50
CA TRP A 178 13.78 15.34 -3.04
C TRP A 178 12.49 15.54 -2.24
N ALA A 179 11.92 14.48 -1.67
CA ALA A 179 10.74 14.56 -0.82
C ALA A 179 11.00 15.32 0.49
N VAL A 180 12.13 15.06 1.13
CA VAL A 180 12.59 15.81 2.31
C VAL A 180 12.79 17.29 1.97
N TYR A 181 13.44 17.56 0.84
CA TYR A 181 13.68 18.92 0.38
C TYR A 181 12.38 19.68 0.12
N GLU A 182 11.41 19.11 -0.60
CA GLU A 182 10.12 19.76 -0.86
C GLU A 182 9.35 20.05 0.43
N LEU A 183 9.31 19.10 1.37
CA LEU A 183 8.66 19.32 2.67
C LEU A 183 9.32 20.48 3.43
N SER A 184 10.65 20.61 3.37
CA SER A 184 11.37 21.67 4.06
C SER A 184 11.04 23.09 3.58
N LYS A 185 10.45 23.22 2.38
CA LYS A 185 10.00 24.52 1.85
C LYS A 185 8.71 25.00 2.50
N THR A 186 7.85 24.08 2.93
CA THR A 186 6.54 24.38 3.51
C THR A 186 6.54 24.27 5.03
N LEU A 187 7.51 23.54 5.59
CA LEU A 187 7.55 23.20 7.02
C LEU A 187 8.90 23.51 7.67
N ASP A 188 8.87 24.20 8.81
CA ASP A 188 10.04 24.40 9.67
C ASP A 188 10.27 23.17 10.56
N PHE A 189 11.29 22.38 10.22
CA PHE A 189 11.61 21.11 10.90
C PHE A 189 12.04 21.30 12.36
N SER A 190 12.54 22.48 12.73
CA SER A 190 12.98 22.76 14.09
C SER A 190 11.83 22.68 15.11
N LYS A 191 10.61 23.02 14.68
CA LYS A 191 9.38 22.92 15.50
C LYS A 191 9.08 21.48 15.93
N TYR A 192 9.54 20.51 15.16
CA TYR A 192 9.34 19.08 15.43
C TYR A 192 10.62 18.39 15.90
N LYS A 193 11.63 19.17 16.29
CA LYS A 193 12.94 18.67 16.74
C LYS A 193 13.59 17.69 15.76
N TYR A 194 13.31 17.85 14.47
CA TYR A 194 13.77 16.94 13.41
C TYR A 194 13.37 15.47 13.62
N ASP A 195 12.23 15.21 14.29
CA ASP A 195 11.68 13.85 14.43
C ASP A 195 11.17 13.34 13.08
N VAL A 196 11.93 12.43 12.46
CA VAL A 196 11.65 11.88 11.13
C VAL A 196 10.28 11.20 11.04
N ASN A 197 9.78 10.59 12.13
CA ASN A 197 8.48 9.93 12.11
C ASN A 197 7.34 10.95 12.05
N ILE A 198 7.52 12.09 12.72
CA ILE A 198 6.54 13.19 12.67
C ILE A 198 6.60 13.85 11.29
N LEU A 199 7.81 14.16 10.79
CA LEU A 199 7.99 14.78 9.49
C LEU A 199 7.43 13.92 8.35
N ASN A 200 7.69 12.61 8.36
CA ASN A 200 7.15 11.68 7.38
C ASN A 200 5.62 11.62 7.42
N LYS A 201 4.99 11.65 8.62
CA LYS A 201 3.53 11.74 8.74
C LYS A 201 3.00 13.05 8.15
N LEU A 202 3.66 14.17 8.43
CA LEU A 202 3.24 15.49 7.94
C LEU A 202 3.35 15.58 6.41
N PHE A 203 4.40 15.01 5.82
CA PHE A 203 4.59 14.91 4.38
C PHE A 203 3.42 14.23 3.63
N TYR A 204 2.79 13.24 4.27
CA TYR A 204 1.58 12.63 3.73
C TYR A 204 0.33 13.48 3.98
N ILE A 205 0.18 14.02 5.20
CA ILE A 205 -1.02 14.76 5.62
C ILE A 205 -1.14 16.13 4.93
N ASP A 206 -0.03 16.81 4.66
CA ASP A 206 -0.04 18.16 4.06
C ASP A 206 -0.20 18.17 2.54
N GLY A 207 -0.18 17.00 1.90
CA GLY A 207 -0.33 16.82 0.45
C GLY A 207 0.96 16.93 -0.35
N THR A 208 2.13 17.18 0.26
CA THR A 208 3.42 17.25 -0.46
C THR A 208 3.73 15.95 -1.17
N SER A 209 3.44 14.81 -0.53
CA SER A 209 3.58 13.48 -1.15
C SER A 209 2.76 13.31 -2.43
N VAL A 210 1.51 13.81 -2.45
CA VAL A 210 0.60 13.72 -3.60
C VAL A 210 1.17 14.46 -4.80
N ILE A 211 1.72 15.67 -4.57
CA ILE A 211 2.37 16.47 -5.61
C ILE A 211 3.56 15.71 -6.21
N LEU A 212 4.35 15.01 -5.38
CA LEU A 212 5.50 14.25 -5.87
C LEU A 212 5.11 12.97 -6.60
N PHE A 213 4.06 12.27 -6.16
CA PHE A 213 3.49 11.16 -6.93
C PHE A 213 3.03 11.62 -8.31
N GLU A 214 2.35 12.77 -8.41
CA GLU A 214 1.92 13.34 -9.69
C GLU A 214 3.09 13.73 -10.58
N LYS A 215 4.16 14.28 -10.00
CA LYS A 215 5.38 14.59 -10.72
C LYS A 215 6.06 13.33 -11.26
N SER A 216 6.10 12.26 -10.46
CA SER A 216 6.63 10.97 -10.89
C SER A 216 5.82 10.41 -12.07
N ILE A 217 4.48 10.36 -11.97
CA ILE A 217 3.57 9.93 -13.05
C ILE A 217 3.78 10.79 -14.30
N TYR A 218 3.92 12.11 -14.17
CA TYR A 218 4.18 13.01 -15.29
C TYR A 218 5.46 12.64 -16.07
N TYR A 219 6.52 12.20 -15.37
CA TYR A 219 7.73 11.74 -16.03
C TYR A 219 7.54 10.37 -16.70
N LEU A 220 6.75 9.46 -16.12
CA LEU A 220 6.40 8.20 -16.78
C LEU A 220 5.57 8.43 -18.05
N GLU A 221 4.61 9.36 -18.01
CA GLU A 221 3.84 9.77 -19.18
C GLU A 221 4.72 10.34 -20.30
N LYS A 222 5.73 11.14 -19.93
CA LYS A 222 6.76 11.56 -20.91
C LYS A 222 7.52 10.39 -21.49
N ALA A 223 7.92 9.42 -20.65
CA ALA A 223 8.64 8.24 -21.11
C ALA A 223 7.83 7.45 -22.16
N LYS A 224 6.52 7.25 -21.93
CA LYS A 224 5.59 6.62 -22.88
C LYS A 224 5.47 7.44 -24.16
N LYS A 225 5.24 8.76 -24.03
CA LYS A 225 5.03 9.66 -25.16
C LYS A 225 6.21 9.68 -26.15
N VAL A 226 7.44 9.58 -25.64
CA VAL A 226 8.65 9.53 -26.49
C VAL A 226 8.67 8.31 -27.40
N ILE A 227 8.15 7.17 -26.93
CA ILE A 227 8.16 5.89 -27.66
C ILE A 227 6.83 5.57 -28.36
N GLU A 228 5.83 6.44 -28.31
CA GLU A 228 4.53 6.25 -28.99
C GLU A 228 4.65 5.97 -30.50
N LYS A 229 5.74 6.45 -31.11
CA LYS A 229 6.01 6.24 -32.55
C LYS A 229 6.73 4.92 -32.86
N LEU A 230 7.19 4.22 -31.83
CA LEU A 230 7.84 2.92 -31.95
C LEU A 230 6.77 1.80 -31.87
N PRO A 231 7.12 0.53 -32.14
CA PRO A 231 6.19 -0.58 -31.99
C PRO A 231 5.46 -0.54 -30.63
N PRO A 232 4.11 -0.62 -30.62
CA PRO A 232 3.31 -0.41 -29.42
C PRO A 232 3.39 -1.61 -28.45
N ASP A 233 3.61 -2.82 -28.97
CA ASP A 233 3.69 -4.03 -28.16
C ASP A 233 5.16 -4.26 -27.77
N SER A 234 5.56 -3.75 -26.61
CA SER A 234 6.93 -3.90 -26.10
C SER A 234 6.99 -4.09 -24.59
N LEU A 235 7.93 -4.93 -24.14
CA LEU A 235 8.16 -5.15 -22.71
C LEU A 235 8.59 -3.87 -21.97
N TRP A 236 9.24 -2.92 -22.66
CA TRP A 236 9.60 -1.63 -22.09
C TRP A 236 8.36 -0.76 -21.82
N LEU A 237 7.41 -0.69 -22.77
CA LEU A 237 6.16 0.04 -22.54
C LEU A 237 5.35 -0.60 -21.40
N ASP A 238 5.26 -1.93 -21.37
CA ASP A 238 4.61 -2.66 -20.28
C ASP A 238 5.25 -2.34 -18.93
N THR A 239 6.58 -2.30 -18.87
CA THR A 239 7.32 -1.94 -17.64
C THR A 239 7.00 -0.53 -17.16
N ILE A 240 6.89 0.45 -18.08
CA ILE A 240 6.50 1.83 -17.72
C ILE A 240 5.07 1.83 -17.17
N CYS A 241 4.13 1.17 -17.85
CA CYS A 241 2.72 1.09 -17.46
C CYS A 241 2.52 0.38 -16.10
N ASP A 242 3.21 -0.73 -15.87
CA ASP A 242 3.15 -1.48 -14.61
C ASP A 242 3.71 -0.67 -13.45
N PHE A 243 4.80 0.06 -13.68
CA PHE A 243 5.37 0.94 -12.68
C PHE A 243 4.44 2.12 -12.39
N GLU A 244 3.86 2.76 -13.41
CA GLU A 244 2.86 3.81 -13.23
C GLU A 244 1.65 3.33 -12.41
N LYS A 245 1.13 2.14 -12.72
CA LYS A 245 0.06 1.49 -11.94
C LYS A 245 0.45 1.29 -10.48
N THR A 246 1.70 0.88 -10.22
CA THR A 246 2.24 0.76 -8.85
C THR A 246 2.22 2.10 -8.11
N ILE A 247 2.60 3.18 -8.80
CA ILE A 247 2.58 4.53 -8.23
C ILE A 247 1.15 4.97 -7.94
N LEU A 248 0.22 4.78 -8.89
CA LEU A 248 -1.19 5.11 -8.72
C LEU A 248 -1.80 4.39 -7.51
N GLN A 249 -1.57 3.08 -7.39
CA GLN A 249 -2.03 2.27 -6.24
C GLN A 249 -1.45 2.75 -4.91
N THR A 250 -0.16 3.09 -4.90
CA THR A 250 0.50 3.64 -3.70
C THR A 250 -0.10 5.00 -3.32
N LYS A 251 -0.28 5.89 -4.30
CA LYS A 251 -0.88 7.22 -4.12
C LYS A 251 -2.29 7.12 -3.54
N ASP A 252 -3.10 6.19 -4.03
CA ASP A 252 -4.46 5.99 -3.54
C ASP A 252 -4.51 5.43 -2.11
N SER A 253 -3.62 4.50 -1.78
CA SER A 253 -3.46 4.01 -0.41
C SER A 253 -3.12 5.14 0.56
N VAL A 254 -2.22 6.05 0.15
CA VAL A 254 -1.87 7.25 0.90
C VAL A 254 -3.07 8.18 1.06
N ASN A 255 -3.79 8.47 -0.03
CA ASN A 255 -5.01 9.28 0.01
C ASN A 255 -6.05 8.69 0.96
N GLY A 256 -6.23 7.37 0.94
CA GLY A 256 -7.14 6.65 1.84
C GLY A 256 -6.74 6.80 3.31
N TYR A 257 -5.45 6.70 3.61
CA TYR A 257 -4.93 6.94 4.96
C TYR A 257 -5.18 8.38 5.43
N VAL A 258 -4.92 9.39 4.59
CA VAL A 258 -5.16 10.80 4.93
C VAL A 258 -6.64 11.06 5.17
N LYS A 259 -7.51 10.63 4.24
CA LYS A 259 -8.98 10.73 4.39
C LYS A 259 -9.48 10.07 5.68
N THR A 260 -8.87 8.94 6.09
CA THR A 260 -9.20 8.26 7.35
C THR A 260 -8.86 9.13 8.58
N ILE A 261 -7.71 9.81 8.57
CA ILE A 261 -7.32 10.73 9.65
C ILE A 261 -8.26 11.92 9.70
N GLU A 262 -8.60 12.50 8.55
CA GLU A 262 -9.52 13.64 8.45
C GLU A 262 -10.90 13.28 9.00
N GLU A 263 -11.45 12.11 8.64
CA GLU A 263 -12.76 11.68 9.11
C GLU A 263 -12.76 11.37 10.62
N LYS A 264 -11.68 10.80 11.15
CA LYS A 264 -11.47 10.67 12.61
C LYS A 264 -11.50 12.03 13.30
N ALA A 265 -10.77 13.02 12.76
CA ALA A 265 -10.73 14.37 13.31
C ALA A 265 -12.07 15.11 13.18
N ASN A 266 -12.84 14.86 12.12
CA ASN A 266 -14.19 15.41 11.93
C ASN A 266 -15.19 14.77 12.90
N THR A 267 -15.11 13.46 13.10
CA THR A 267 -15.97 12.72 14.04
C THR A 267 -15.72 13.19 15.47
N LYS A 268 -14.46 13.39 15.87
CA LYS A 268 -14.10 13.91 17.20
C LYS A 268 -14.67 15.28 17.51
N ARG A 269 -14.90 16.11 16.49
CA ARG A 269 -15.54 17.42 16.64
C ARG A 269 -17.06 17.33 16.88
N LYS A 270 -17.70 16.20 16.54
CA LYS A 270 -19.13 15.96 16.74
C LYS A 270 -19.37 15.34 18.12
N LEU A 271 -19.41 16.19 19.15
CA LEU A 271 -19.69 15.76 20.52
C LEU A 271 -21.13 15.21 20.67
N ILE A 272 -21.30 14.22 21.53
CA ILE A 272 -22.64 13.75 21.91
C ILE A 272 -23.35 14.86 22.70
N GLN A 273 -24.59 15.17 22.31
CA GLN A 273 -25.39 16.24 22.92
C GLN A 273 -26.04 15.83 24.25
N GLU A 274 -26.37 14.55 24.42
CA GLU A 274 -26.99 14.00 25.63
C GLU A 274 -26.07 12.97 26.28
N ASP A 275 -25.50 13.27 27.46
CA ASP A 275 -24.71 12.30 28.24
C ASP A 275 -25.65 11.34 28.96
N TYR A 276 -25.87 10.17 28.37
CA TYR A 276 -26.59 9.05 28.98
C TYR A 276 -25.64 7.96 29.50
N PHE A 277 -24.34 8.26 29.65
CA PHE A 277 -23.40 7.33 30.26
C PHE A 277 -23.71 7.15 31.75
N PHE A 278 -23.74 5.91 32.22
CA PHE A 278 -24.14 5.59 33.59
C PHE A 278 -23.16 6.10 34.64
N ASP A 279 -23.64 6.28 35.88
CA ASP A 279 -22.78 6.60 37.02
C ASP A 279 -22.02 5.35 37.50
N PHE A 280 -20.71 5.49 37.62
CA PHE A 280 -19.80 4.42 38.06
C PHE A 280 -18.99 4.80 39.30
N ASN A 281 -19.43 5.80 40.08
CA ASN A 281 -18.77 6.18 41.35
C ASN A 281 -18.67 5.05 42.39
N LYS A 282 -19.48 3.99 42.27
CA LYS A 282 -19.40 2.80 43.13
C LYS A 282 -18.21 1.88 42.80
N VAL A 283 -17.54 2.08 41.67
CA VAL A 283 -16.38 1.28 41.26
C VAL A 283 -15.15 1.72 42.04
N THR A 284 -14.72 0.89 42.98
CA THR A 284 -13.61 1.21 43.90
C THR A 284 -12.24 0.72 43.43
N ILE A 285 -12.20 -0.18 42.44
CA ILE A 285 -10.95 -0.70 41.88
C ILE A 285 -10.40 0.31 40.85
N ASP A 286 -9.22 0.85 41.13
CA ASP A 286 -8.59 1.95 40.37
C ASP A 286 -8.47 1.67 38.86
N PHE A 287 -8.05 0.46 38.48
CA PHE A 287 -7.95 0.08 37.06
C PHE A 287 -9.31 0.11 36.34
N PHE A 288 -10.38 -0.45 36.94
CA PHE A 288 -11.72 -0.41 36.35
C PHE A 288 -12.25 1.02 36.28
N PHE A 289 -12.03 1.81 37.32
CA PHE A 289 -12.46 3.20 37.34
C PHE A 289 -11.79 4.02 36.22
N LYS A 290 -10.46 3.91 36.05
CA LYS A 290 -9.72 4.56 34.97
C LYS A 290 -10.16 4.08 33.58
N GLY A 291 -10.43 2.78 33.43
CA GLY A 291 -10.97 2.21 32.20
C GLY A 291 -12.33 2.80 31.84
N LEU A 292 -13.26 2.88 32.80
CA LEU A 292 -14.57 3.50 32.60
C LEU A 292 -14.48 5.01 32.32
N GLN A 293 -13.54 5.72 32.94
CA GLN A 293 -13.28 7.13 32.62
C GLN A 293 -12.82 7.30 31.16
N PHE A 294 -11.92 6.43 30.69
CA PHE A 294 -11.49 6.43 29.29
C PHE A 294 -12.67 6.15 28.35
N ILE A 295 -13.45 5.10 28.62
CA ILE A 295 -14.63 4.73 27.81
C ILE A 295 -15.65 5.87 27.79
N LYS A 296 -15.93 6.51 28.94
CA LYS A 296 -16.82 7.68 29.00
C LYS A 296 -16.26 8.85 28.17
N SER A 297 -14.96 9.09 28.22
CA SER A 297 -14.33 10.16 27.44
C SER A 297 -14.45 9.92 25.93
N ASP A 298 -14.28 8.68 25.48
CA ASP A 298 -14.45 8.32 24.07
C ASP A 298 -15.93 8.32 23.67
N PHE A 299 -16.83 7.83 24.53
CA PHE A 299 -18.29 7.93 24.36
C PHE A 299 -18.72 9.38 24.07
N LEU A 300 -18.29 10.33 24.90
CA LEU A 300 -18.62 11.76 24.71
C LEU A 300 -18.09 12.34 23.38
N GLN A 301 -17.04 11.73 22.82
CA GLN A 301 -16.47 12.03 21.51
C GLN A 301 -17.08 11.19 20.39
N ASN A 302 -18.23 10.55 20.63
CA ASN A 302 -18.91 9.67 19.67
C ASN A 302 -18.04 8.47 19.25
N TYR A 303 -17.35 7.87 20.22
CA TYR A 303 -16.59 6.62 20.10
C TYR A 303 -15.57 6.66 18.95
N VAL A 304 -14.78 7.73 18.86
CA VAL A 304 -13.81 7.90 17.77
C VAL A 304 -12.70 6.86 17.86
N ASP A 305 -12.27 6.52 19.08
CA ASP A 305 -11.22 5.53 19.29
C ASP A 305 -11.76 4.09 19.16
N LEU A 306 -13.02 3.85 19.55
CA LEU A 306 -13.70 2.56 19.36
C LEU A 306 -14.07 2.29 17.89
N LYS A 307 -14.43 3.32 17.11
CA LYS A 307 -14.81 3.19 15.69
C LYS A 307 -13.64 2.71 14.84
N HIS A 308 -13.91 1.71 14.02
CA HIS A 308 -13.05 1.36 12.92
C HIS A 308 -13.40 2.23 11.70
N PHE A 309 -12.39 2.92 11.18
CA PHE A 309 -12.47 3.67 9.93
C PHE A 309 -11.64 2.96 8.87
N MET A 310 -12.20 2.78 7.69
CA MET A 310 -11.53 2.10 6.58
C MET A 310 -11.79 2.84 5.27
N TYR A 311 -10.75 2.93 4.45
CA TYR A 311 -10.83 3.39 3.08
C TYR A 311 -11.11 2.22 2.15
N LEU A 312 -12.19 2.30 1.38
CA LEU A 312 -12.64 1.28 0.44
C LEU A 312 -12.97 1.95 -0.90
N GLY A 313 -11.91 2.28 -1.63
CA GLY A 313 -11.96 3.04 -2.88
C GLY A 313 -12.18 2.20 -4.14
N GLY A 314 -12.56 2.88 -5.22
CA GLY A 314 -12.88 2.25 -6.51
C GLY A 314 -11.71 1.57 -7.23
N MET A 315 -10.46 1.94 -6.94
CA MET A 315 -9.30 1.24 -7.55
C MET A 315 -9.16 -0.21 -7.08
N GLU A 316 -9.72 -0.54 -5.91
CA GLU A 316 -9.81 -1.93 -5.51
C GLU A 316 -11.11 -2.60 -5.99
N GLY A 317 -11.98 -1.90 -6.71
CA GLY A 317 -13.24 -2.42 -7.26
C GLY A 317 -14.47 -2.20 -6.38
N PHE A 318 -14.38 -1.44 -5.29
CA PHE A 318 -15.57 -1.08 -4.49
C PHE A 318 -16.42 -0.03 -5.22
N GLU A 319 -17.74 -0.21 -5.21
CA GLU A 319 -18.70 0.74 -5.79
C GLU A 319 -19.45 1.46 -4.67
N ASN A 320 -18.74 2.37 -3.99
CA ASN A 320 -19.30 3.16 -2.90
C ASN A 320 -19.60 4.59 -3.35
N GLU A 321 -20.62 5.23 -2.75
CA GLU A 321 -20.88 6.67 -2.93
C GLU A 321 -19.83 7.54 -2.21
N ILE A 322 -19.23 7.01 -1.14
CA ILE A 322 -18.17 7.62 -0.35
C ILE A 322 -17.06 6.59 -0.13
N ASP A 323 -15.80 7.00 -0.11
CA ASP A 323 -14.70 6.03 0.04
C ASP A 323 -14.36 5.69 1.49
N ILE A 324 -14.80 6.50 2.46
CA ILE A 324 -14.51 6.29 3.89
C ILE A 324 -15.73 5.72 4.57
N HIS A 325 -15.54 4.55 5.16
CA HIS A 325 -16.56 3.85 5.91
C HIS A 325 -16.14 3.76 7.37
N SER A 326 -17.13 3.87 8.26
CA SER A 326 -16.91 3.66 9.68
C SER A 326 -17.93 2.69 10.25
N SER A 327 -17.47 1.90 11.22
CA SER A 327 -18.31 0.99 11.98
C SER A 327 -17.81 0.83 13.40
N ASP A 328 -18.76 0.66 14.31
CA ASP A 328 -18.58 0.43 15.74
C ASP A 328 -19.64 -0.53 16.28
N THR A 329 -20.45 -1.17 15.44
CA THR A 329 -21.60 -1.96 15.90
C THR A 329 -21.15 -3.22 16.64
N PHE A 330 -20.25 -4.00 16.06
CA PHE A 330 -19.60 -5.13 16.72
C PHE A 330 -18.86 -4.71 18.00
N GLN A 331 -18.04 -3.66 17.90
CA GLN A 331 -17.19 -3.18 18.98
C GLN A 331 -18.02 -2.69 20.18
N ARG A 332 -19.14 -2.00 19.93
CA ARG A 332 -20.08 -1.60 20.97
C ARG A 332 -20.76 -2.81 21.60
N ALA A 333 -21.21 -3.78 20.81
CA ALA A 333 -21.83 -4.99 21.36
C ALA A 333 -20.86 -5.77 22.25
N LEU A 334 -19.59 -5.86 21.87
CA LEU A 334 -18.54 -6.46 22.70
C LEU A 334 -18.24 -5.64 23.96
N LEU A 335 -18.14 -4.31 23.82
CA LEU A 335 -17.93 -3.41 24.96
C LEU A 335 -19.08 -3.50 25.96
N ASN A 336 -20.32 -3.49 25.48
CA ASN A 336 -21.52 -3.57 26.30
C ASN A 336 -21.55 -4.87 27.11
N ASP A 337 -21.08 -5.98 26.54
CA ASP A 337 -20.97 -7.23 27.29
C ASP A 337 -20.04 -7.09 28.51
N CYS A 338 -18.84 -6.55 28.30
CA CYS A 338 -17.91 -6.25 29.39
C CYS A 338 -18.51 -5.29 30.43
N LEU A 339 -19.24 -4.26 29.98
CA LEU A 339 -19.87 -3.29 30.87
C LEU A 339 -20.99 -3.91 31.73
N LEU A 340 -21.74 -4.87 31.20
CA LEU A 340 -22.76 -5.61 31.94
C LEU A 340 -22.14 -6.45 33.08
N GLU A 341 -20.98 -7.08 32.83
CA GLU A 341 -20.27 -7.84 33.87
C GLU A 341 -19.74 -6.93 34.99
N ILE A 342 -19.19 -5.77 34.63
CA ILE A 342 -18.76 -4.75 35.60
C ILE A 342 -19.97 -4.24 36.38
N ALA A 343 -21.07 -3.94 35.71
CA ALA A 343 -22.30 -3.46 36.34
C ALA A 343 -22.86 -4.45 37.35
N HIS A 344 -22.86 -5.75 37.01
CA HIS A 344 -23.25 -6.81 37.92
C HIS A 344 -22.33 -6.86 39.15
N SER A 345 -21.01 -6.79 38.94
CA SER A 345 -20.00 -6.87 40.01
C SER A 345 -20.06 -5.71 41.01
N PHE A 346 -20.42 -4.51 40.55
CA PHE A 346 -20.45 -3.28 41.38
C PHE A 346 -21.86 -2.75 41.65
N ASN A 347 -22.91 -3.47 41.24
CA ASN A 347 -24.31 -3.07 41.36
C ASN A 347 -24.59 -1.66 40.79
N LEU A 348 -24.20 -1.48 39.52
CA LEU A 348 -24.39 -0.25 38.74
C LEU A 348 -25.71 -0.30 37.95
N ASN A 349 -26.37 0.83 37.78
CA ASN A 349 -27.59 0.92 36.95
C ASN A 349 -27.23 1.40 35.54
N LEU A 350 -27.30 0.48 34.57
CA LEU A 350 -26.98 0.72 33.17
C LEU A 350 -28.22 0.82 32.27
N GLN A 351 -29.43 0.76 32.83
CA GLN A 351 -30.65 0.53 32.05
C GLN A 351 -30.82 1.52 30.88
N VAL A 352 -30.74 2.83 31.16
CA VAL A 352 -30.91 3.87 30.13
C VAL A 352 -29.82 3.79 29.06
N PHE A 353 -28.57 3.55 29.49
CA PHE A 353 -27.43 3.42 28.58
C PHE A 353 -27.61 2.23 27.63
N ILE A 354 -27.95 1.06 28.18
CA ILE A 354 -28.14 -0.17 27.41
C ILE A 354 -29.36 -0.10 26.49
N GLU A 355 -30.45 0.53 26.91
CA GLU A 355 -31.61 0.76 26.06
C GLU A 355 -31.24 1.60 24.82
N LYS A 356 -30.44 2.66 24.99
CA LYS A 356 -29.94 3.49 23.87
C LYS A 356 -28.97 2.72 22.97
N GLU A 357 -28.08 1.94 23.54
CA GLU A 357 -27.15 1.09 22.78
C GLU A 357 -27.88 0.02 21.96
N ASN A 358 -28.90 -0.62 22.53
CA ASN A 358 -29.71 -1.60 21.80
C ASN A 358 -30.50 -0.95 20.65
N GLN A 359 -31.05 0.26 20.86
CA GLN A 359 -31.69 1.04 19.79
C GLN A 359 -30.71 1.39 18.67
N TYR A 360 -29.48 1.76 19.02
CA TYR A 360 -28.42 2.04 18.06
C TYR A 360 -28.08 0.79 17.22
N ILE A 361 -27.81 -0.34 17.88
CA ILE A 361 -27.48 -1.61 17.22
C ILE A 361 -28.63 -2.08 16.33
N GLU A 362 -29.88 -2.03 16.81
CA GLU A 362 -31.07 -2.34 16.01
C GLU A 362 -31.15 -1.46 14.75
N GLY A 363 -30.89 -0.17 14.88
CA GLY A 363 -30.91 0.77 13.76
C GLY A 363 -29.92 0.43 12.65
N ARG A 364 -28.81 -0.23 12.97
CA ARG A 364 -27.71 -0.58 12.05
C ARG A 364 -27.88 -1.92 11.33
N GLN A 365 -28.96 -2.64 11.61
CA GLN A 365 -29.29 -3.90 10.94
C GLN A 365 -29.45 -3.72 9.41
N ASN A 366 -28.93 -4.69 8.64
CA ASN A 366 -28.96 -4.68 7.18
C ASN A 366 -30.38 -4.68 6.61
N LYS A 367 -30.70 -3.76 5.70
CA LYS A 367 -32.05 -3.61 5.12
C LYS A 367 -32.33 -4.53 3.92
N ASP A 368 -31.62 -5.65 3.83
CA ASP A 368 -31.83 -6.66 2.81
C ASP A 368 -32.73 -7.82 3.29
N ASN A 369 -32.89 -8.83 2.45
CA ASN A 369 -33.73 -9.96 2.77
C ASN A 369 -33.09 -10.93 3.76
N ILE A 370 -31.79 -10.89 4.04
CA ILE A 370 -31.10 -11.75 5.00
C ILE A 370 -31.28 -11.18 6.41
N GLY A 371 -31.08 -9.88 6.54
CA GLY A 371 -30.98 -9.18 7.81
C GLY A 371 -29.60 -9.32 8.44
N ALA A 372 -29.55 -9.47 9.77
CA ALA A 372 -28.31 -9.41 10.56
C ALA A 372 -27.50 -8.11 10.34
N TRP A 373 -26.20 -8.14 10.65
CA TRP A 373 -25.30 -7.00 10.59
C TRP A 373 -24.09 -7.37 9.75
N SER A 374 -23.67 -6.41 8.92
CA SER A 374 -22.37 -6.45 8.25
C SER A 374 -21.40 -5.59 9.03
N TYR A 375 -20.13 -6.00 9.07
CA TYR A 375 -19.08 -5.23 9.70
C TYR A 375 -19.02 -3.76 9.22
N PHE A 376 -19.18 -3.49 7.91
CA PHE A 376 -19.44 -2.13 7.40
C PHE A 376 -20.78 -2.08 6.62
N PRO A 377 -21.88 -1.63 7.24
CA PRO A 377 -23.21 -1.69 6.62
C PRO A 377 -23.40 -0.70 5.47
N THR A 378 -22.49 0.28 5.33
CA THR A 378 -22.49 1.24 4.21
C THR A 378 -21.76 0.71 2.97
N VAL A 379 -21.15 -0.48 3.03
CA VAL A 379 -20.41 -1.11 1.93
C VAL A 379 -21.25 -2.22 1.33
N GLN A 380 -21.55 -2.16 0.04
CA GLN A 380 -22.47 -3.11 -0.59
C GLN A 380 -21.86 -4.49 -0.77
N GLU A 381 -20.54 -4.56 -0.92
CA GLU A 381 -19.73 -5.74 -1.15
C GLU A 381 -19.46 -6.56 0.12
N ILE A 382 -19.81 -6.04 1.30
CA ILE A 382 -19.60 -6.75 2.57
C ILE A 382 -20.92 -7.39 3.01
N ALA A 383 -20.93 -8.73 3.03
CA ALA A 383 -22.06 -9.51 3.54
C ALA A 383 -22.15 -9.43 5.06
N ALA A 384 -23.31 -9.83 5.60
CA ALA A 384 -23.40 -10.12 7.02
C ALA A 384 -22.48 -11.29 7.36
N ASP A 385 -21.94 -11.30 8.56
CA ASP A 385 -21.06 -12.35 9.04
C ASP A 385 -21.51 -12.90 10.40
N ILE A 386 -20.99 -14.08 10.71
CA ILE A 386 -21.37 -14.84 11.88
C ILE A 386 -20.79 -14.26 13.19
N ASP A 387 -19.69 -13.52 13.13
CA ASP A 387 -19.09 -12.85 14.30
C ASP A 387 -20.00 -11.72 14.78
N ASP A 388 -20.39 -10.83 13.86
CA ASP A 388 -21.36 -9.76 14.09
C ASP A 388 -22.71 -10.34 14.57
N LEU A 389 -23.21 -11.39 13.91
CA LEU A 389 -24.45 -12.05 14.33
C LEU A 389 -24.37 -12.59 15.76
N GLY A 390 -23.32 -13.35 16.08
CA GLY A 390 -23.14 -14.00 17.38
C GLY A 390 -23.06 -13.00 18.53
N GLN A 391 -22.21 -11.97 18.39
CA GLN A 391 -22.02 -10.95 19.43
C GLN A 391 -23.30 -10.13 19.67
N ILE A 392 -24.03 -9.79 18.61
CA ILE A 392 -25.25 -8.98 18.75
C ILE A 392 -26.40 -9.81 19.33
N MET A 393 -26.51 -11.09 18.95
CA MET A 393 -27.45 -12.01 19.59
C MET A 393 -27.19 -12.11 21.10
N GLN A 394 -25.92 -12.26 21.49
CA GLN A 394 -25.53 -12.34 22.90
C GLN A 394 -25.93 -11.06 23.66
N GLN A 395 -25.67 -9.88 23.09
CA GLN A 395 -26.08 -8.58 23.64
C GLN A 395 -27.60 -8.52 23.86
N PHE A 396 -28.41 -8.91 22.87
CA PHE A 396 -29.86 -8.88 23.02
C PHE A 396 -30.38 -9.87 24.07
N ILE A 397 -29.79 -11.06 24.18
CA ILE A 397 -30.16 -12.04 25.21
C ILE A 397 -29.81 -11.52 26.60
N LYS A 398 -28.56 -11.07 26.80
CA LYS A 398 -28.07 -10.60 28.11
C LYS A 398 -28.82 -9.35 28.61
N THR A 399 -29.39 -8.57 27.70
CA THR A 399 -30.15 -7.34 28.03
C THR A 399 -31.67 -7.55 28.07
N GLY A 400 -32.17 -8.79 27.98
CA GLY A 400 -33.60 -9.10 28.06
C GLY A 400 -34.40 -8.76 26.79
N ASN A 401 -33.73 -8.52 25.66
CA ASN A 401 -34.32 -8.15 24.37
C ASN A 401 -34.43 -9.34 23.40
N GLY A 402 -34.75 -10.54 23.91
CA GLY A 402 -34.85 -11.76 23.10
C GLY A 402 -35.80 -11.66 21.89
N LYS A 403 -36.83 -10.81 21.96
CA LYS A 403 -37.73 -10.53 20.82
C LYS A 403 -36.99 -9.97 19.59
N LEU A 404 -35.87 -9.26 19.79
CA LEU A 404 -35.04 -8.75 18.69
C LEU A 404 -34.24 -9.88 18.02
N VAL A 405 -33.88 -10.93 18.77
CA VAL A 405 -33.28 -12.15 18.20
C VAL A 405 -34.26 -12.84 17.26
N ASP A 406 -35.50 -13.04 17.73
CA ASP A 406 -36.57 -13.63 16.92
C ASP A 406 -36.81 -12.84 15.63
N LYS A 407 -36.79 -11.51 15.73
CA LYS A 407 -37.08 -10.60 14.62
C LYS A 407 -35.94 -10.51 13.60
N TYR A 408 -34.68 -10.43 14.03
CA TYR A 408 -33.56 -10.05 13.16
C TYR A 408 -32.52 -11.13 12.93
N CYS A 409 -32.45 -12.16 13.78
CA CYS A 409 -31.36 -13.14 13.76
C CYS A 409 -31.77 -14.49 13.18
N ILE A 410 -33.02 -14.94 13.39
CA ILE A 410 -33.48 -16.30 13.03
C ILE A 410 -33.22 -16.66 11.57
N LYS A 411 -33.44 -15.74 10.64
CA LYS A 411 -33.21 -16.00 9.22
C LYS A 411 -31.72 -16.18 8.91
N ALA A 412 -30.86 -15.32 9.45
CA ALA A 412 -29.43 -15.39 9.28
C ALA A 412 -28.85 -16.67 9.91
N ILE A 413 -29.33 -17.06 11.10
CA ILE A 413 -28.99 -18.34 11.75
C ILE A 413 -29.37 -19.51 10.85
N SER A 414 -30.58 -19.49 10.29
CA SER A 414 -31.05 -20.55 9.39
C SER A 414 -30.11 -20.69 8.20
N ILE A 415 -29.71 -19.59 7.55
CA ILE A 415 -28.78 -19.61 6.41
C ILE A 415 -27.41 -20.15 6.85
N ALA A 416 -26.87 -19.61 7.96
CA ALA A 416 -25.55 -20.02 8.47
C ALA A 416 -25.50 -21.53 8.76
N VAL A 417 -26.50 -22.05 9.48
CA VAL A 417 -26.51 -23.45 9.91
C VAL A 417 -26.91 -24.40 8.78
N SER A 418 -27.97 -24.10 8.03
CA SER A 418 -28.51 -25.04 7.04
C SER A 418 -27.79 -24.98 5.70
N GLU A 419 -27.24 -23.82 5.32
CA GLU A 419 -26.60 -23.63 4.02
C GLU A 419 -25.10 -23.49 4.14
N ARG A 420 -24.55 -22.85 5.18
CA ARG A 420 -23.12 -22.51 5.27
C ARG A 420 -22.30 -23.41 6.19
N THR A 421 -22.88 -24.50 6.70
CA THR A 421 -22.15 -25.56 7.41
C THR A 421 -21.44 -26.49 6.43
N GLN A 422 -20.16 -26.73 6.66
CA GLN A 422 -19.34 -27.69 5.93
C GLN A 422 -19.43 -29.11 6.54
N PRO A 423 -19.11 -30.18 5.80
CA PRO A 423 -19.12 -31.55 6.31
C PRO A 423 -18.26 -31.78 7.57
N SER A 424 -17.23 -30.95 7.78
CA SER A 424 -16.40 -30.94 9.00
C SER A 424 -17.12 -30.42 10.24
N GLY A 425 -18.33 -29.84 10.09
CA GLY A 425 -19.08 -29.17 11.14
C GLY A 425 -18.67 -27.72 11.39
N GLY A 426 -17.73 -27.17 10.62
CA GLY A 426 -17.41 -25.75 10.63
C GLY A 426 -18.43 -24.93 9.84
N ILE A 427 -18.67 -23.69 10.26
CA ILE A 427 -19.60 -22.75 9.60
C ILE A 427 -18.77 -21.67 8.90
N GLU A 428 -19.10 -21.37 7.65
CA GLU A 428 -18.44 -20.27 6.92
C GLU A 428 -18.75 -18.91 7.58
N THR A 429 -17.76 -18.02 7.58
CA THR A 429 -17.90 -16.67 8.17
C THR A 429 -19.06 -15.87 7.56
N TRP A 430 -19.25 -15.95 6.24
CA TRP A 430 -20.17 -15.09 5.51
C TRP A 430 -21.57 -15.69 5.40
N ILE A 431 -22.57 -14.90 5.76
CA ILE A 431 -23.98 -15.29 5.74
C ILE A 431 -24.60 -14.88 4.42
N LEU A 432 -24.54 -15.77 3.44
CA LEU A 432 -25.19 -15.64 2.13
C LEU A 432 -25.98 -16.92 1.80
N PRO A 433 -27.13 -16.85 1.10
CA PRO A 433 -27.75 -18.05 0.55
C PRO A 433 -26.79 -18.80 -0.39
N LYS A 434 -26.90 -20.13 -0.54
CA LYS A 434 -26.09 -20.92 -1.47
C LYS A 434 -26.56 -20.80 -2.92
N VAL A 435 -27.85 -20.54 -3.12
CA VAL A 435 -28.50 -20.50 -4.43
C VAL A 435 -29.38 -19.26 -4.55
N ASN A 436 -29.75 -18.90 -5.79
CA ASN A 436 -30.63 -17.76 -6.09
C ASN A 436 -30.13 -16.42 -5.53
N LEU A 437 -28.81 -16.21 -5.60
CA LEU A 437 -28.19 -14.95 -5.20
C LEU A 437 -28.74 -13.79 -6.03
N THR A 438 -29.14 -12.72 -5.34
CA THR A 438 -29.36 -11.40 -5.96
C THR A 438 -28.05 -10.85 -6.53
N GLU A 439 -28.12 -9.85 -7.42
CA GLU A 439 -26.90 -9.22 -7.97
C GLU A 439 -25.98 -8.67 -6.88
N LYS A 440 -26.54 -8.03 -5.84
CA LYS A 440 -25.77 -7.58 -4.67
C LYS A 440 -25.05 -8.75 -4.00
N GLN A 441 -25.73 -9.87 -3.79
CA GLN A 441 -25.15 -11.03 -3.10
C GLN A 441 -24.10 -11.76 -3.95
N LYS A 442 -24.25 -11.79 -5.29
CA LYS A 442 -23.20 -12.29 -6.19
C LYS A 442 -21.92 -11.46 -6.05
N LYS A 443 -22.07 -10.14 -5.95
CA LYS A 443 -20.95 -9.24 -5.72
C LYS A 443 -20.28 -9.47 -4.36
N GLN A 444 -21.09 -9.60 -3.31
CA GLN A 444 -20.59 -9.94 -1.98
C GLN A 444 -19.82 -11.27 -1.99
N ASP A 445 -20.36 -12.31 -2.63
CA ASP A 445 -19.71 -13.63 -2.75
C ASP A 445 -18.35 -13.54 -3.47
N LEU A 446 -18.27 -12.76 -4.55
CA LEU A 446 -17.01 -12.49 -5.26
C LEU A 446 -15.97 -11.81 -4.35
N PHE A 447 -16.36 -10.76 -3.62
CA PHE A 447 -15.45 -10.02 -2.73
C PHE A 447 -15.02 -10.88 -1.53
N ASN A 448 -15.93 -11.66 -0.97
CA ASN A 448 -15.63 -12.58 0.11
C ASN A 448 -14.57 -13.62 -0.32
N SER A 449 -14.67 -14.14 -1.55
CA SER A 449 -13.70 -15.13 -2.05
C SER A 449 -12.35 -14.53 -2.47
N THR A 450 -12.32 -13.31 -2.99
CA THR A 450 -11.11 -12.71 -3.59
C THR A 450 -10.36 -11.74 -2.68
N LYS A 451 -11.05 -11.06 -1.76
CA LYS A 451 -10.45 -10.02 -0.91
C LYS A 451 -10.41 -10.36 0.57
N TRP A 452 -11.53 -10.84 1.12
CA TRP A 452 -11.67 -11.02 2.56
C TRP A 452 -11.32 -12.45 3.03
N GLY A 453 -11.42 -13.41 2.11
CA GLY A 453 -11.24 -14.83 2.37
C GLY A 453 -12.50 -15.47 2.99
N VAL A 454 -12.65 -16.78 2.79
CA VAL A 454 -13.67 -17.59 3.46
C VAL A 454 -12.98 -18.34 4.60
N ARG A 455 -13.27 -17.94 5.85
CA ARG A 455 -12.79 -18.65 7.04
C ARG A 455 -13.88 -19.58 7.56
N LEU A 456 -13.47 -20.67 8.17
CA LEU A 456 -14.36 -21.60 8.88
C LEU A 456 -14.28 -21.31 10.36
N GLN A 457 -15.42 -21.05 10.99
CA GLN A 457 -15.55 -21.06 12.44
C GLN A 457 -15.88 -22.47 12.90
N THR A 458 -15.15 -22.95 13.90
CA THR A 458 -15.37 -24.30 14.44
C THR A 458 -16.35 -24.24 15.60
N LYS A 459 -17.05 -25.34 15.88
CA LYS A 459 -18.05 -25.48 16.96
C LYS A 459 -17.58 -25.08 18.37
N LEU A 460 -16.29 -24.82 18.58
CA LEU A 460 -15.71 -24.32 19.83
C LEU A 460 -15.79 -22.80 20.00
N ASP A 461 -16.12 -22.04 18.94
CA ASP A 461 -16.15 -20.58 18.98
C ASP A 461 -17.58 -19.99 19.16
N ILE A 462 -18.62 -20.84 19.10
CA ILE A 462 -20.05 -20.43 19.04
C ILE A 462 -20.85 -20.89 20.29
N LEU A 463 -20.17 -21.35 21.35
CA LEU A 463 -20.76 -21.66 22.66
C LEU A 463 -19.98 -20.91 23.75
#